data_AF-A0A132GSZ2-F1
#
_entry.id   AF-A0A132GSZ2-F1
#
_cell.length_a   1.000
_cell.length_b   1.000
_cell.length_c   1.000
_cell.angle_alpha   90.00
_cell.angle_beta   90.00
_cell.angle_gamma   90.00
#
_symmetry.space_group_name_H-M   'P 1'
#
loop_
_entity.id
_entity.type
_entity.pdbx_description
1 polymer ?
#
loop_
_entity_poly.entity_id
_entity_poly.type
_entity_poly.pdbx_seq_one_letter_code
_entity_poly.pdbx_strand_id
1 'polypeptide(L)'
;MTGNNKNNCLILREDFNKPKIIYPNMTKYMPFVYDDMSYITNQKCFIITGKNVAYLTAFFNSSLFKYCFRDSFPELQGGTRELSKIFFDKIPVYEVSDAQNLQFQEVVEDIQNEYTNQKAQRIDSMLFDLYNLTREERKVIGFVEIV
;
A
#
# COMPACT_ATOMS: atom_id res chain seq x y z
N MET A 1 -12.10 34.03 -17.78
CA MET A 1 -10.85 33.63 -17.10
C MET A 1 -10.93 34.06 -15.65
N THR A 2 -10.29 33.28 -14.76
CA THR A 2 -10.16 33.41 -13.29
C THR A 2 -11.35 33.01 -12.41
N GLY A 3 -11.54 31.71 -12.20
CA GLY A 3 -12.41 31.16 -11.16
C GLY A 3 -11.90 29.81 -10.63
N ASN A 4 -11.60 29.75 -9.33
CA ASN A 4 -11.38 28.56 -8.48
C ASN A 4 -10.08 27.74 -8.50
N ASN A 5 -8.92 28.33 -8.80
CA ASN A 5 -7.64 27.62 -8.56
C ASN A 5 -7.13 27.74 -7.10
N LYS A 6 -7.66 28.67 -6.29
CA LYS A 6 -7.23 28.87 -4.89
C LYS A 6 -7.80 27.83 -3.93
N ASN A 7 -9.07 27.45 -4.09
CA ASN A 7 -9.71 26.46 -3.21
C ASN A 7 -9.14 25.05 -3.44
N ASN A 8 -8.80 24.72 -4.69
CA ASN A 8 -8.20 23.42 -5.02
C ASN A 8 -6.80 23.25 -4.41
N CYS A 9 -5.99 24.33 -4.37
CA CYS A 9 -4.66 24.31 -3.76
C CYS A 9 -4.71 24.11 -2.24
N LEU A 10 -5.75 24.65 -1.58
CA LEU A 10 -5.96 24.48 -0.13
C LEU A 10 -6.40 23.05 0.21
N ILE A 11 -7.34 22.48 -0.54
CA ILE A 11 -7.81 21.10 -0.34
C ILE A 11 -6.68 20.09 -0.56
N LEU A 12 -5.88 20.28 -1.62
CA LEU A 12 -4.71 19.44 -1.88
C LEU A 12 -3.72 19.48 -0.70
N ARG A 13 -3.44 20.66 -0.15
CA ARG A 13 -2.56 20.80 1.03
C ARG A 13 -3.08 20.08 2.27
N GLU A 14 -4.39 20.13 2.52
CA GLU A 14 -4.98 19.45 3.68
C GLU A 14 -4.89 17.93 3.55
N ASP A 15 -5.05 17.39 2.34
CA ASP A 15 -4.95 15.95 2.11
C ASP A 15 -3.51 15.42 2.21
N PHE A 16 -2.50 16.23 1.87
CA PHE A 16 -1.09 15.84 2.07
C PHE A 16 -0.68 15.78 3.54
N ASN A 17 -1.41 16.44 4.44
CA ASN A 17 -1.13 16.41 5.88
C ASN A 17 -1.85 15.26 6.60
N LYS A 18 -2.75 14.57 5.92
CA LYS A 18 -3.42 13.38 6.46
C LYS A 18 -2.52 12.15 6.28
N PRO A 19 -2.77 11.07 7.05
CA PRO A 19 -2.14 9.79 6.79
C PRO A 19 -2.30 9.36 5.33
N LYS A 20 -1.20 8.93 4.72
CA LYS A 20 -1.11 8.62 3.29
C LYS A 20 -0.13 7.50 3.02
N ILE A 21 -0.17 6.97 1.81
CA ILE A 21 0.78 5.97 1.33
C ILE A 21 1.72 6.64 0.33
N ILE A 22 3.02 6.45 0.52
CA ILE A 22 4.07 6.93 -0.39
C ILE A 22 4.71 5.72 -1.06
N TYR A 23 4.88 5.77 -2.38
CA TYR A 23 5.54 4.70 -3.13
C TYR A 23 6.20 5.23 -4.41
N PRO A 24 7.29 4.62 -4.89
CA PRO A 24 7.96 5.03 -6.12
C PRO A 24 7.15 4.67 -7.37
N ASN A 25 7.22 5.49 -8.42
CA ASN A 25 6.60 5.17 -9.71
C ASN A 25 7.25 3.93 -10.38
N MET A 26 8.58 3.81 -10.31
CA MET A 26 9.31 2.71 -10.92
C MET A 26 10.15 2.00 -9.87
N THR A 27 9.98 0.69 -9.72
CA THR A 27 10.67 -0.09 -8.69
C THR A 27 10.72 -1.56 -9.00
N LYS A 28 11.76 -2.24 -8.52
CA LYS A 28 11.84 -3.71 -8.53
C LYS A 28 11.06 -4.33 -7.36
N TYR A 29 10.97 -3.62 -6.24
CA TYR A 29 10.61 -4.18 -4.94
C TYR A 29 9.19 -3.84 -4.46
N MET A 30 8.53 -2.90 -5.16
CA MET A 30 7.17 -2.42 -4.83
C MET A 30 7.00 -2.01 -3.36
N PRO A 31 7.86 -1.13 -2.80
CA PRO A 31 7.73 -0.70 -1.41
C PRO A 31 6.60 0.34 -1.28
N PHE A 32 5.71 0.15 -0.31
CA PHE A 32 4.67 1.11 0.05
C PHE A 32 4.86 1.52 1.51
N VAL A 33 4.97 2.82 1.77
CA VAL A 33 5.21 3.36 3.11
C VAL A 33 3.96 4.10 3.58
N TYR A 34 3.46 3.72 4.76
CA TYR A 34 2.49 4.49 5.51
C TYR A 34 3.18 5.70 6.14
N ASP A 35 2.66 6.89 5.85
CA ASP A 35 3.15 8.15 6.38
C ASP A 35 2.02 8.91 7.06
N ASP A 36 2.15 9.10 8.37
CA ASP A 36 1.32 9.96 9.23
C ASP A 36 2.07 11.24 9.68
N MET A 37 3.35 11.37 9.32
CA MET A 37 4.24 12.48 9.72
C MET A 37 4.26 13.62 8.70
N SER A 38 3.38 13.60 7.70
CA SER A 38 3.27 14.66 6.68
C SER A 38 4.54 14.85 5.83
N TYR A 39 5.28 13.77 5.56
CA TYR A 39 6.44 13.84 4.67
C TYR A 39 6.03 14.23 3.24
N ILE A 40 6.91 14.97 2.57
CA ILE A 40 6.76 15.39 1.17
C ILE A 40 7.85 14.71 0.35
N THR A 41 7.48 14.15 -0.79
CA THR A 41 8.41 13.48 -1.70
C THR A 41 8.73 14.33 -2.92
N ASN A 42 9.80 13.95 -3.63
CA ASN A 42 10.10 14.49 -4.94
C ASN A 42 9.15 13.92 -6.02
N GLN A 43 9.36 14.33 -7.27
CA GLN A 43 8.58 13.94 -8.44
C GLN A 43 8.74 12.48 -8.91
N LYS A 44 9.44 11.62 -8.13
CA LYS A 44 9.62 10.19 -8.45
C LYS A 44 8.70 9.28 -7.64
N CYS A 45 8.03 9.80 -6.62
CA CYS A 45 7.06 9.06 -5.83
C CYS A 45 5.63 9.52 -6.13
N PHE A 46 4.70 8.58 -6.02
CA PHE A 46 3.28 8.83 -5.97
C PHE A 46 2.79 8.77 -4.53
N ILE A 47 1.60 9.35 -4.32
CA ILE A 47 0.93 9.44 -3.04
C ILE A 47 -0.50 8.92 -3.22
N ILE A 48 -0.93 8.02 -2.34
CA ILE A 48 -2.33 7.62 -2.17
C ILE A 48 -2.85 8.23 -0.87
N THR A 49 -3.90 9.04 -0.97
CA THR A 49 -4.68 9.55 0.17
C THR A 49 -6.07 8.93 0.16
N GLY A 50 -6.74 8.91 1.31
CA GLY A 50 -8.09 8.38 1.41
C GLY A 50 -8.42 7.84 2.79
N LYS A 51 -9.39 6.93 2.85
CA LYS A 51 -9.74 6.18 4.07
C LYS A 51 -8.96 4.87 4.11
N ASN A 52 -8.81 4.32 5.32
CA ASN A 52 -8.21 3.01 5.55
C ASN A 52 -6.80 2.84 4.96
N VAL A 53 -6.02 3.92 4.93
CA VAL A 53 -4.67 3.94 4.32
C VAL A 53 -3.70 2.99 5.02
N ALA A 54 -3.85 2.74 6.32
CA ALA A 54 -3.00 1.80 7.04
C ALA A 54 -3.25 0.35 6.60
N TYR A 55 -4.52 -0.05 6.51
CA TYR A 55 -4.90 -1.34 5.94
C TYR A 55 -4.41 -1.49 4.49
N LEU A 56 -4.58 -0.46 3.66
CA LEU A 56 -4.09 -0.47 2.28
C LEU A 56 -2.57 -0.64 2.21
N THR A 57 -1.81 0.02 3.09
CA THR A 57 -0.35 -0.18 3.17
C THR A 57 0.00 -1.64 3.53
N ALA A 58 -0.70 -2.22 4.50
CA ALA A 58 -0.51 -3.63 4.85
C ALA A 58 -0.80 -4.54 3.64
N PHE A 59 -1.93 -4.31 2.96
CA PHE A 59 -2.32 -5.07 1.78
C PHE A 59 -1.30 -4.96 0.66
N PHE A 60 -0.84 -3.76 0.28
CA PHE A 60 0.10 -3.58 -0.83
C PHE A 60 1.49 -4.18 -0.57
N ASN A 61 1.92 -4.27 0.69
CA ASN A 61 3.18 -4.94 1.05
C ASN A 61 3.07 -6.47 1.24
N SER A 62 1.84 -7.00 1.27
CA SER A 62 1.57 -8.41 1.57
C SER A 62 1.99 -9.39 0.48
N SER A 63 2.18 -10.64 0.88
CA SER A 63 2.39 -11.76 -0.04
C SER A 63 1.18 -11.99 -0.94
N LEU A 64 -0.04 -11.78 -0.41
CA LEU A 64 -1.28 -11.89 -1.18
C LEU A 64 -1.27 -10.93 -2.39
N PHE A 65 -0.99 -9.66 -2.14
CA PHE A 65 -0.98 -8.65 -3.19
C PHE A 65 0.08 -8.94 -4.24
N LYS A 66 1.30 -9.28 -3.82
CA LYS A 66 2.39 -9.60 -4.73
C LYS A 66 2.07 -10.84 -5.57
N TYR A 67 1.47 -11.87 -4.97
CA TYR A 67 1.09 -13.08 -5.68
C TYR A 67 0.02 -12.81 -6.75
N CYS A 68 -1.02 -12.03 -6.40
CA CYS A 68 -2.14 -11.79 -7.31
C CYS A 68 -1.87 -10.70 -8.36
N PHE A 69 -1.15 -9.63 -8.01
CA PHE A 69 -1.18 -8.40 -8.79
C PHE A 69 0.19 -7.91 -9.25
N ARG A 70 1.31 -8.49 -8.82
CA ARG A 70 2.64 -8.07 -9.29
C ARG A 70 2.70 -8.03 -10.82
N ASP A 71 2.18 -9.06 -11.47
CA ASP A 71 2.24 -9.21 -12.93
C ASP A 71 1.19 -8.34 -13.67
N SER A 72 0.32 -7.64 -12.94
CA SER A 72 -0.58 -6.63 -13.51
C SER A 72 0.13 -5.31 -13.82
N PHE A 73 1.31 -5.06 -13.22
CA PHE A 73 2.11 -3.87 -13.46
C PHE A 73 3.10 -4.12 -14.62
N PRO A 74 3.21 -3.21 -15.61
CA PRO A 74 4.14 -3.37 -16.72
C PRO A 74 5.58 -3.54 -16.25
N GLU A 75 6.26 -4.53 -16.83
CA GLU A 75 7.69 -4.75 -16.61
C GLU A 75 8.52 -3.87 -17.57
N LEU A 76 9.54 -3.25 -17.02
CA LEU A 76 10.58 -2.46 -17.69
C LEU A 76 11.90 -3.23 -17.64
N GLN A 77 12.94 -2.71 -18.29
CA GLN A 77 14.26 -3.35 -18.30
C GLN A 77 14.77 -3.65 -16.88
N GLY A 78 15.37 -4.84 -16.71
CA GLY A 78 16.00 -5.26 -15.45
C GLY A 78 15.01 -5.71 -14.36
N GLY A 79 13.78 -6.09 -14.72
CA GLY A 79 12.76 -6.56 -13.76
C GLY A 79 12.14 -5.44 -12.93
N THR A 80 12.32 -4.19 -13.35
CA THR A 80 11.65 -3.02 -12.75
C THR A 80 10.20 -2.98 -13.21
N ARG A 81 9.28 -2.50 -12.38
CA ARG A 81 7.87 -2.33 -12.74
C ARG A 81 7.40 -0.90 -12.60
N GLU A 82 6.46 -0.51 -13.44
CA GLU A 82 5.79 0.80 -13.37
C GLU A 82 4.48 0.71 -12.57
N LEU A 83 4.40 1.44 -11.46
CA LEU A 83 3.29 1.48 -10.52
C LEU A 83 2.38 2.69 -10.77
N SER A 84 1.92 2.86 -12.01
CA SER A 84 1.01 3.96 -12.36
C SER A 84 -0.41 3.74 -11.81
N LYS A 85 -1.10 4.82 -11.42
CA LYS A 85 -2.45 4.81 -10.82
C LYS A 85 -3.46 3.94 -11.59
N ILE A 86 -3.39 3.96 -12.92
CA ILE A 86 -4.32 3.24 -13.81
C ILE A 86 -4.36 1.72 -13.57
N PHE A 87 -3.31 1.15 -12.98
CA PHE A 87 -3.25 -0.27 -12.63
C PHE A 87 -3.91 -0.54 -11.29
N PHE A 88 -3.73 0.35 -10.31
CA PHE A 88 -4.35 0.24 -8.99
C PHE A 88 -5.88 0.36 -9.05
N ASP A 89 -6.43 1.21 -9.93
CA ASP A 89 -7.88 1.39 -10.09
C ASP A 89 -8.61 0.08 -10.48
N LYS A 90 -7.87 -0.93 -10.95
CA LYS A 90 -8.41 -2.25 -11.35
C LYS A 90 -8.31 -3.31 -10.25
N ILE A 91 -7.62 -3.01 -9.15
CA ILE A 91 -7.34 -3.98 -8.09
C ILE A 91 -8.54 -4.01 -7.14
N PRO A 92 -9.23 -5.17 -6.99
CA PRO A 92 -10.30 -5.29 -6.01
C PRO A 92 -9.69 -5.32 -4.60
N VAL A 93 -10.25 -4.51 -3.70
CA VAL A 93 -9.83 -4.43 -2.31
C VAL A 93 -11.05 -4.56 -1.41
N TYR A 94 -10.92 -5.30 -0.30
CA TYR A 94 -12.01 -5.41 0.67
C TYR A 94 -12.20 -4.10 1.43
N GLU A 95 -13.45 -3.74 1.65
CA GLU A 95 -13.77 -2.66 2.59
C GLU A 95 -13.62 -3.17 4.03
N VAL A 96 -12.92 -2.38 4.85
CA VAL A 96 -12.72 -2.67 6.28
C VAL A 96 -13.33 -1.57 7.12
N SER A 97 -13.75 -1.93 8.34
CA SER A 97 -14.20 -0.97 9.34
C SER A 97 -13.03 -0.12 9.88
N ASP A 98 -13.35 1.04 10.46
CA ASP A 98 -12.35 1.91 11.09
C ASP A 98 -11.57 1.18 12.20
N ALA A 99 -12.25 0.32 12.97
CA ALA A 99 -11.63 -0.49 14.01
C ALA A 99 -10.61 -1.50 13.44
N GLN A 100 -10.93 -2.16 12.33
CA GLN A 100 -9.98 -3.04 11.64
C GLN A 100 -8.81 -2.27 11.06
N ASN A 101 -9.07 -1.09 10.46
CA ASN A 101 -7.99 -0.25 9.97
C ASN A 101 -7.02 0.15 11.09
N LEU A 102 -7.53 0.46 12.29
CA LEU A 102 -6.69 0.76 13.46
C LEU A 102 -5.82 -0.43 13.87
N GLN A 103 -6.35 -1.65 13.83
CA GLN A 103 -5.56 -2.87 14.07
C GLN A 103 -4.43 -3.04 13.04
N PHE A 104 -4.70 -2.72 11.77
CA PHE A 104 -3.66 -2.73 10.74
C PHE A 104 -2.64 -1.60 10.94
N GLN A 105 -3.07 -0.44 11.42
CA GLN A 105 -2.18 0.68 11.72
C GLN A 105 -1.11 0.30 12.76
N GLU A 106 -1.51 -0.32 13.87
CA GLU A 106 -0.57 -0.76 14.92
C GLU A 106 0.52 -1.68 14.37
N VAL A 107 0.16 -2.67 13.55
CA VAL A 107 1.14 -3.62 12.98
C VAL A 107 1.98 -3.02 11.85
N VAL A 108 1.44 -2.07 11.09
CA VAL A 108 2.17 -1.35 10.04
C VAL A 108 3.20 -0.40 10.65
N GLU A 109 2.83 0.34 11.69
CA GLU A 109 3.79 1.19 12.41
C GLU A 109 4.90 0.35 13.05
N ASP A 110 4.54 -0.78 13.68
CA ASP A 110 5.52 -1.69 14.29
C ASP A 110 6.52 -2.28 13.28
N ILE A 111 6.06 -2.71 12.08
CA ILE A 111 6.97 -3.25 11.06
C ILE A 111 7.82 -2.16 10.38
N GLN A 112 7.31 -0.93 10.26
CA GLN A 112 8.07 0.19 9.70
C GLN A 112 9.14 0.71 10.67
N ASN A 113 8.89 0.62 11.98
CA ASN A 113 9.88 0.94 13.00
C ASN A 113 11.04 -0.07 13.00
N GLU A 114 10.72 -1.36 12.92
CA GLU A 114 11.71 -2.42 12.82
C GLU A 114 11.15 -3.61 12.06
N TYR A 115 11.72 -3.89 10.89
CA TYR A 115 11.31 -5.01 10.05
C TYR A 115 11.80 -6.34 10.62
N THR A 116 10.88 -7.30 10.75
CA THR A 116 11.23 -8.72 10.94
C THR A 116 10.31 -9.59 10.10
N ASN A 117 10.82 -10.75 9.66
CA ASN A 117 10.00 -11.71 8.91
C ASN A 117 8.79 -12.22 9.71
N GLN A 118 8.89 -12.27 11.04
CA GLN A 118 7.76 -12.64 11.90
C GLN A 118 6.63 -11.59 11.87
N LYS A 119 6.98 -10.29 11.90
CA LYS A 119 6.00 -9.19 11.77
C LYS A 119 5.34 -9.22 10.38
N ALA A 120 6.13 -9.43 9.33
CA ALA A 120 5.61 -9.54 7.97
C ALA A 120 4.61 -10.72 7.82
N GLN A 121 4.97 -11.90 8.33
CA GLN A 121 4.10 -13.09 8.33
C GLN A 121 2.84 -12.91 9.18
N ARG A 122 2.91 -12.11 10.26
CA ARG A 122 1.73 -11.75 11.07
C ARG A 122 0.74 -10.92 10.25
N ILE A 123 1.23 -9.92 9.52
CA ILE A 123 0.39 -9.10 8.62
C ILE A 123 -0.24 -9.97 7.53
N ASP A 124 0.54 -10.85 6.89
CA ASP A 124 0.02 -11.80 5.90
C ASP A 124 -1.08 -12.69 6.50
N SER A 125 -0.88 -13.20 7.72
CA SER A 125 -1.88 -14.03 8.40
C SER A 125 -3.18 -13.27 8.65
N MET A 126 -3.10 -12.01 9.11
CA MET A 126 -4.27 -11.14 9.31
C MET A 126 -5.02 -10.90 8.00
N LEU A 127 -4.31 -10.69 6.89
CA LEU A 127 -4.92 -10.51 5.57
C LEU A 127 -5.53 -11.81 5.03
N PHE A 128 -4.85 -12.94 5.20
CA PHE A 128 -5.39 -14.24 4.80
C PHE A 128 -6.66 -14.59 5.55
N ASP A 129 -6.74 -14.24 6.84
CA ASP A 129 -7.96 -14.38 7.65
C ASP A 129 -9.07 -13.42 7.15
N LEU A 130 -8.74 -12.16 6.89
CA LEU A 130 -9.69 -11.16 6.37
C LEU A 130 -10.32 -11.58 5.04
N TYR A 131 -9.51 -12.15 4.13
CA TYR A 131 -9.95 -12.63 2.82
C TYR A 131 -10.53 -14.06 2.86
N ASN A 132 -10.64 -14.67 4.05
CA ASN A 132 -11.13 -16.03 4.27
C ASN A 132 -10.39 -17.10 3.43
N LEU A 133 -9.08 -16.95 3.25
CA LEU A 133 -8.28 -17.90 2.47
C LEU A 133 -8.14 -19.24 3.19
N THR A 134 -8.33 -20.31 2.44
CA THR A 134 -8.16 -21.71 2.86
C THR A 134 -6.69 -22.03 3.15
N ARG A 135 -6.43 -23.16 3.83
CA ARG A 135 -5.06 -23.59 4.11
C ARG A 135 -4.28 -23.90 2.84
N GLU A 136 -4.97 -24.41 1.82
CA GLU A 136 -4.43 -24.76 0.52
C GLU A 136 -4.00 -23.48 -0.22
N GLU A 137 -4.85 -22.46 -0.27
CA GLU A 137 -4.53 -21.16 -0.90
C GLU A 137 -3.35 -20.48 -0.20
N ARG A 138 -3.32 -20.47 1.14
CA ARG A 138 -2.21 -19.90 1.91
C ARG A 138 -0.88 -20.59 1.59
N LYS A 139 -0.89 -21.91 1.38
CA LYS A 139 0.32 -22.66 0.98
C LYS A 139 0.78 -22.30 -0.44
N VAL A 140 -0.16 -22.09 -1.35
CA VAL A 140 0.14 -21.72 -2.75
C VAL A 140 0.73 -20.31 -2.83
N ILE A 141 0.17 -19.36 -2.08
CA ILE A 141 0.68 -17.99 -2.01
C ILE A 141 2.06 -17.96 -1.34
N GLY A 142 2.20 -18.68 -0.22
CA GLY A 142 3.43 -18.71 0.57
C GLY A 142 3.79 -17.36 1.17
N PHE A 143 5.04 -17.22 1.59
CA PHE A 143 5.62 -15.95 2.03
C PHE A 143 6.50 -15.38 0.92
N VAL A 144 6.22 -14.16 0.49
CA VAL A 144 6.97 -13.46 -0.55
C VAL A 144 7.81 -12.36 0.11
N GLU A 145 9.07 -12.70 0.39
CA GLU A 145 10.03 -11.79 1.00
C GLU A 145 10.30 -10.57 0.11
N ILE A 146 10.51 -9.42 0.74
CA ILE A 146 10.97 -8.20 0.07
C ILE A 146 12.48 -8.38 -0.15
N VAL A 147 12.88 -8.81 -1.35
CA VAL A 147 14.28 -8.84 -1.79
C VAL A 147 14.50 -7.74 -2.81
#